data_AF-X6CM98-F1
#
_entry.id   AF-X6CM98-F1
#
_cell.length_a   1.000
_cell.length_b   1.000
_cell.length_c   1.000
_cell.angle_alpha   90.00
_cell.angle_beta   90.00
_cell.angle_gamma   90.00
#
_symmetry.space_group_name_H-M   'P 1'
#
loop_
_entity.id
_entity.type
_entity.pdbx_description
1 polymer ?
#
loop_
_entity_poly.entity_id
_entity_poly.type
_entity_poly.pdbx_seq_one_letter_code
_entity_poly.pdbx_strand_id
1 'polypeptide(L)'
;MDALATTGMASDTLSALLDATVEPLDWEIGEAMAECLLMDEHGAVWPWNENRDRKTPKASLPGADIVGFLGSGPDRVFLFGEVKTSSDKDNPPGVMAGRGGLAHQIDALANHKDAQNTLLKWLYARCTTAELMAMFKVAAAKYLSSGGKDFAVVGVLLRDTPAHRDDLRTRGTALEDGTGSPRMRLDAWYTPRPIADWLSIAKVSPA
;
A
#
# COMPACT_ATOMS: atom_id res chain seq x y z
N MET A 1 39.84 36.89 5.87
CA MET A 1 39.99 36.39 7.26
C MET A 1 38.59 35.95 7.68
N ASP A 2 38.08 34.81 7.19
CA ASP A 2 38.48 33.44 7.52
C ASP A 2 38.61 33.22 9.03
N ALA A 3 37.49 32.78 9.60
CA ALA A 3 37.47 31.77 10.65
C ALA A 3 36.26 30.88 10.35
N LEU A 4 36.37 30.06 9.30
CA LEU A 4 35.66 28.80 9.23
C LEU A 4 36.08 28.02 10.48
N ALA A 5 35.22 28.02 11.49
CA ALA A 5 35.31 27.08 12.60
C ALA A 5 34.95 25.70 12.04
N THR A 6 35.96 25.06 11.45
CA THR A 6 36.05 23.63 11.21
C THR A 6 35.93 22.91 12.54
N THR A 7 34.96 22.02 12.67
CA THR A 7 35.15 20.85 13.54
C THR A 7 34.49 19.66 12.86
N GLY A 8 35.26 18.60 12.62
CA GLY A 8 34.79 17.33 12.06
C GLY A 8 33.48 16.85 12.69
N MET A 9 33.22 17.17 13.96
CA MET A 9 31.93 16.97 14.65
C MET A 9 30.69 17.42 13.85
N ALA A 10 30.72 18.54 13.13
CA ALA A 10 29.56 19.00 12.35
C ALA A 10 29.35 18.16 11.07
N SER A 11 30.44 17.70 10.45
CA SER A 11 30.39 16.81 9.29
C SER A 11 30.03 15.38 9.71
N ASP A 12 30.56 14.91 10.83
CA ASP A 12 30.29 13.58 11.39
C ASP A 12 28.86 13.50 11.93
N THR A 13 28.36 14.57 12.55
CA THR A 13 26.95 14.66 12.96
C THR A 13 26.03 14.71 11.75
N LEU A 14 26.39 15.47 10.71
CA LEU A 14 25.60 15.53 9.48
C LEU A 14 25.62 14.18 8.74
N SER A 15 26.77 13.51 8.66
CA SER A 15 26.87 12.16 8.06
C SER A 15 26.10 11.15 8.89
N ALA A 16 26.23 11.15 10.22
CA ALA A 16 25.45 10.27 11.10
C ALA A 16 23.93 10.54 11.01
N LEU A 17 23.52 11.80 10.79
CA LEU A 17 22.12 12.17 10.60
C LEU A 17 21.59 11.78 9.20
N LEU A 18 22.45 11.82 8.18
CA LEU A 18 22.13 11.37 6.81
C LEU A 18 22.17 9.85 6.67
N ASP A 19 23.02 9.18 7.45
CA ASP A 19 23.19 7.72 7.51
C ASP A 19 22.26 7.07 8.55
N ALA A 20 21.51 7.87 9.32
CA ALA A 20 20.48 7.38 10.23
C ALA A 20 19.33 6.74 9.44
N THR A 21 19.51 5.49 9.04
CA THR A 21 18.43 4.66 8.51
C THR A 21 17.54 4.24 9.67
N VAL A 22 16.28 4.66 9.63
CA VAL A 22 15.26 4.11 10.53
C VAL A 22 14.98 2.69 10.07
N GLU A 23 15.11 1.74 11.00
CA GLU A 23 14.75 0.33 10.75
C GLU A 23 13.26 0.24 10.38
N PRO A 24 12.91 -0.45 9.28
CA PRO A 24 11.52 -0.59 8.90
C PRO A 24 10.77 -1.43 9.94
N LEU A 25 9.52 -1.05 10.18
CA LEU A 25 8.58 -1.78 11.02
C LEU A 25 7.97 -2.95 10.24
N ASP A 26 7.55 -3.99 10.94
CA ASP A 26 7.01 -5.22 10.33
C ASP A 26 5.84 -4.97 9.36
N TRP A 27 5.02 -3.96 9.64
CA TRP A 27 3.90 -3.58 8.77
C TRP A 27 4.36 -2.91 7.47
N GLU A 28 5.49 -2.19 7.46
CA GLU A 28 6.07 -1.59 6.24
C GLU A 28 6.60 -2.68 5.29
N ILE A 29 7.17 -3.76 5.86
CA ILE A 29 7.55 -4.94 5.08
C ILE A 29 6.31 -5.62 4.51
N GLY A 30 5.23 -5.70 5.31
CA GLY A 30 3.95 -6.23 4.86
C GLY A 30 3.36 -5.44 3.68
N GLU A 31 3.36 -4.11 3.74
CA GLU A 31 2.92 -3.26 2.62
C GLU A 31 3.75 -3.50 1.36
N ALA A 32 5.09 -3.52 1.47
CA ALA A 32 5.96 -3.80 0.34
C ALA A 32 5.74 -5.21 -0.26
N MET A 33 5.52 -6.22 0.58
CA MET A 33 5.16 -7.57 0.14
C MET A 33 3.82 -7.56 -0.60
N ALA A 34 2.84 -6.83 -0.10
CA ALA A 34 1.53 -6.73 -0.73
C ALA A 34 1.62 -6.07 -2.10
N GLU A 35 2.40 -5.00 -2.23
CA GLU A 35 2.66 -4.32 -3.50
C GLU A 35 3.31 -5.25 -4.53
N CYS A 36 4.31 -6.04 -4.12
CA CYS A 36 4.97 -7.02 -4.98
C CYS A 36 3.98 -8.10 -5.44
N LEU A 37 3.22 -8.68 -4.52
CA LEU A 37 2.26 -9.74 -4.82
C LEU A 37 1.12 -9.23 -5.72
N LEU A 38 0.62 -8.01 -5.50
CA LEU A 38 -0.38 -7.39 -6.36
C LEU A 38 0.16 -7.06 -7.76
N MET A 39 1.42 -6.67 -7.86
CA MET A 39 2.09 -6.44 -9.14
C MET A 39 2.26 -7.74 -9.92
N ASP A 40 2.77 -8.78 -9.27
CA ASP A 40 3.07 -10.07 -9.91
C ASP A 40 1.81 -10.85 -10.28
N GLU A 41 0.83 -10.92 -9.38
CA GLU A 41 -0.37 -11.73 -9.58
C GLU A 41 -1.47 -11.00 -10.38
N HIS A 42 -1.56 -9.66 -10.24
CA HIS A 42 -2.67 -8.89 -10.80
C HIS A 42 -2.25 -7.77 -11.74
N GLY A 43 -0.95 -7.60 -12.00
CA GLY A 43 -0.43 -6.56 -12.87
C GLY A 43 -0.70 -5.15 -12.35
N ALA A 44 -0.76 -4.97 -11.02
CA ALA A 44 -0.82 -3.65 -10.42
C ALA A 44 0.40 -2.81 -10.81
N VAL A 45 0.20 -1.52 -11.04
CA VAL A 45 1.28 -0.58 -11.38
C VAL A 45 1.33 0.54 -10.37
N TRP A 46 2.51 0.75 -9.82
CA TRP A 46 2.77 1.71 -8.76
C TRP A 46 3.52 2.94 -9.28
N PRO A 47 3.17 4.16 -8.83
CA PRO A 47 3.77 5.40 -9.33
C PRO A 47 5.10 5.80 -8.66
N TRP A 48 5.63 5.00 -7.72
CA TRP A 48 6.92 5.26 -7.08
C TRP A 48 8.08 4.61 -7.84
N ASN A 49 9.26 5.22 -7.74
CA ASN A 49 10.51 4.69 -8.28
C ASN A 49 11.24 3.97 -7.15
N GLU A 50 11.57 2.69 -7.35
CA GLU A 50 12.33 1.82 -6.43
C GLU A 50 13.56 2.51 -5.80
N ASN A 51 14.20 3.44 -6.54
CA ASN A 51 15.41 4.12 -6.10
C ASN A 51 15.20 5.38 -5.23
N ARG A 52 13.99 5.96 -5.17
CA ARG A 52 13.77 7.30 -4.58
C ARG A 52 13.06 7.30 -3.24
N ASP A 53 12.18 6.33 -2.99
CA ASP A 53 11.34 6.32 -1.78
C ASP A 53 11.95 5.62 -0.56
N ARG A 54 13.15 5.03 -0.71
CA ARG A 54 14.02 4.67 0.44
C ARG A 54 14.39 5.88 1.33
N LYS A 55 14.06 7.11 0.91
CA LYS A 55 14.37 8.37 1.59
C LYS A 55 13.18 9.05 2.30
N THR A 56 11.96 8.51 2.22
CA THR A 56 10.81 9.07 2.97
C THR A 56 10.06 8.00 3.78
N PRO A 57 10.64 7.52 4.90
CA PRO A 57 10.12 6.38 5.66
C PRO A 57 8.88 6.69 6.53
N LYS A 58 8.15 7.80 6.31
CA LYS A 58 7.28 8.37 7.36
C LYS A 58 5.97 9.03 6.93
N ALA A 59 5.50 8.84 5.71
CA ALA A 59 4.20 9.36 5.34
C ALA A 59 3.26 8.21 5.01
N SER A 60 2.53 7.72 6.03
CA SER A 60 1.27 7.03 5.80
C SER A 60 0.49 7.82 4.74
N LEU A 61 0.05 7.17 3.67
CA LEU A 61 -0.68 7.89 2.63
C LEU A 61 -1.98 8.44 3.24
N PRO A 62 -2.64 9.42 2.60
CA PRO A 62 -3.91 9.94 3.10
C PRO A 62 -5.03 8.88 3.05
N GLY A 63 -5.09 7.99 4.05
CA GLY A 63 -6.20 7.06 4.28
C GLY A 63 -6.20 5.78 3.44
N ALA A 64 -5.09 5.42 2.79
CA ALA A 64 -4.87 4.13 2.13
C ALA A 64 -3.42 3.69 2.37
N ASP A 65 -3.16 2.39 2.42
CA ASP A 65 -1.78 1.90 2.51
C ASP A 65 -1.15 1.85 1.11
N ILE A 66 -1.96 1.50 0.09
CA ILE A 66 -1.50 1.36 -1.31
C ILE A 66 -2.39 2.12 -2.29
N VAL A 67 -1.77 2.78 -3.27
CA VAL A 67 -2.44 3.60 -4.29
C VAL A 67 -1.73 3.46 -5.63
N GLY A 68 -2.45 3.03 -6.66
CA GLY A 68 -1.87 2.82 -7.98
C GLY A 68 -2.89 2.60 -9.08
N PHE A 69 -2.51 1.78 -10.05
CA PHE A 69 -3.32 1.42 -11.20
C PHE A 69 -3.51 -0.08 -11.29
N LEU A 70 -4.66 -0.50 -11.83
CA LEU A 70 -4.95 -1.90 -12.16
C LEU A 70 -5.43 -2.02 -13.60
N GLY A 71 -5.04 -3.10 -14.26
CA GLY A 71 -5.44 -3.40 -15.65
C GLY A 71 -4.53 -2.79 -16.71
N SER A 72 -4.84 -3.07 -17.97
CA SER A 72 -4.01 -2.72 -19.12
C SER A 72 -4.77 -1.86 -20.14
N GLY A 73 -4.03 -1.03 -20.87
CA GLY A 73 -4.56 -0.17 -21.93
C GLY A 73 -5.86 0.55 -21.54
N PRO A 74 -6.97 0.35 -22.27
CA PRO A 74 -8.25 1.06 -22.05
C PRO A 74 -9.04 0.58 -20.82
N ASP A 75 -8.68 -0.56 -20.22
CA ASP A 75 -9.37 -1.11 -19.04
C ASP A 75 -8.76 -0.65 -17.72
N ARG A 76 -7.72 0.18 -17.81
CA ARG A 76 -6.98 0.70 -16.66
C ARG A 76 -7.85 1.55 -15.75
N VAL A 77 -7.81 1.25 -14.45
CA VAL A 77 -8.49 2.02 -13.41
C VAL A 77 -7.59 2.35 -12.24
N PHE A 78 -8.07 3.26 -11.38
CA PHE A 78 -7.43 3.49 -10.09
C PHE A 78 -7.58 2.27 -9.19
N LEU A 79 -6.54 2.02 -8.40
CA LEU A 79 -6.48 1.01 -7.36
C LEU A 79 -6.19 1.71 -6.03
N PHE A 80 -7.05 1.48 -5.04
CA PHE A 80 -6.83 1.88 -3.66
C PHE A 80 -6.82 0.64 -2.79
N GLY A 81 -6.03 0.60 -1.73
CA GLY A 81 -6.06 -0.55 -0.85
C GLY A 81 -5.54 -0.31 0.54
N GLU A 82 -5.85 -1.29 1.38
CA GLU A 82 -5.44 -1.38 2.77
C GLU A 82 -4.74 -2.73 2.97
N VAL A 83 -3.68 -2.74 3.74
CA VAL A 83 -2.86 -3.91 4.05
C VAL A 83 -2.85 -4.09 5.57
N LYS A 84 -3.16 -5.29 6.04
CA LYS A 84 -2.99 -5.66 7.44
C LYS A 84 -2.05 -6.84 7.55
N THR A 85 -1.12 -6.74 8.49
CA THR A 85 -0.19 -7.81 8.85
C THR A 85 -0.54 -8.29 10.25
N SER A 86 -0.68 -9.60 10.46
CA SER A 86 -1.07 -10.14 11.77
C SER A 86 -0.60 -11.56 12.03
N SER A 87 0.02 -11.76 13.20
CA SER A 87 0.32 -13.07 13.78
C SER A 87 -0.75 -13.58 14.76
N ASP A 88 -1.89 -12.91 14.85
CA ASP A 88 -3.01 -13.31 15.71
C ASP A 88 -3.50 -14.72 15.35
N LYS A 89 -3.79 -15.57 16.34
CA LYS A 89 -4.22 -16.96 16.08
C LYS A 89 -5.71 -17.08 15.77
N ASP A 90 -6.46 -16.02 16.00
CA ASP A 90 -7.88 -15.96 15.69
C ASP A 90 -8.13 -15.82 14.18
N ASN A 91 -9.29 -16.31 13.72
CA ASN A 91 -9.70 -16.29 12.32
C ASN A 91 -11.18 -15.84 12.24
N PRO A 92 -11.48 -14.60 11.81
CA PRO A 92 -10.53 -13.59 11.36
C PRO A 92 -9.69 -13.00 12.51
N PRO A 93 -8.47 -12.51 12.24
CA PRO A 93 -7.67 -11.83 13.24
C PRO A 93 -8.27 -10.47 13.61
N GLY A 94 -7.93 -9.96 14.80
CA GLY A 94 -8.49 -8.70 15.32
C GLY A 94 -8.32 -7.48 14.40
N VAL A 95 -7.27 -7.47 13.57
CA VAL A 95 -6.99 -6.43 12.56
C VAL A 95 -8.02 -6.34 11.44
N MET A 96 -8.91 -7.32 11.31
CA MET A 96 -9.99 -7.29 10.32
C MET A 96 -11.17 -6.42 10.77
N ALA A 97 -11.33 -6.22 12.08
CA ALA A 97 -12.52 -5.62 12.68
C ALA A 97 -12.25 -4.27 13.37
N GLY A 98 -13.33 -3.54 13.65
CA GLY A 98 -13.28 -2.25 14.34
C GLY A 98 -12.98 -1.06 13.41
N ARG A 99 -12.91 0.15 14.00
CA ARG A 99 -12.78 1.43 13.26
C ARG A 99 -11.44 1.59 12.51
N GLY A 100 -10.41 0.88 12.94
CA GLY A 100 -9.11 0.82 12.24
C GLY A 100 -8.84 -0.54 11.60
N GLY A 101 -9.87 -1.38 11.48
CA GLY A 101 -9.74 -2.70 10.87
C GLY A 101 -9.87 -2.62 9.35
N LEU A 102 -9.32 -3.63 8.67
CA LEU A 102 -9.32 -3.75 7.21
C LEU A 102 -10.71 -3.48 6.61
N ALA A 103 -11.75 -4.10 7.18
CA ALA A 103 -13.11 -3.99 6.67
C ALA A 103 -13.63 -2.54 6.63
N HIS A 104 -13.42 -1.79 7.71
CA HIS A 104 -13.89 -0.41 7.79
C HIS A 104 -13.11 0.52 6.84
N GLN A 105 -11.80 0.30 6.70
CA GLN A 105 -10.96 1.13 5.86
C GLN A 105 -11.25 0.92 4.38
N ILE A 106 -11.41 -0.32 3.91
CA ILE A 106 -11.80 -0.56 2.51
C ILE A 106 -13.22 -0.06 2.20
N ASP A 107 -14.14 -0.07 3.18
CA ASP A 107 -15.45 0.58 3.04
C ASP A 107 -15.33 2.10 2.92
N ALA A 108 -14.46 2.73 3.71
CA ALA A 108 -14.19 4.15 3.60
C ALA A 108 -13.58 4.50 2.23
N LEU A 109 -12.62 3.72 1.75
CA LEU A 109 -12.05 3.87 0.41
C LEU A 109 -13.11 3.76 -0.69
N ALA A 110 -14.03 2.80 -0.56
CA ALA A 110 -15.08 2.58 -1.53
C ALA A 110 -16.14 3.70 -1.55
N ASN A 111 -16.46 4.28 -0.39
CA ASN A 111 -17.65 5.12 -0.25
C ASN A 111 -17.37 6.61 -0.01
N HIS A 112 -16.18 7.00 0.46
CA HIS A 112 -15.90 8.39 0.82
C HIS A 112 -15.17 9.15 -0.29
N LYS A 113 -15.93 9.99 -1.00
CA LYS A 113 -15.41 10.82 -2.11
C LYS A 113 -14.27 11.75 -1.69
N ASP A 114 -14.28 12.27 -0.47
CA ASP A 114 -13.20 13.15 0.00
C ASP A 114 -11.88 12.40 0.18
N ALA A 115 -11.94 11.16 0.67
CA ALA A 115 -10.79 10.27 0.73
C ALA A 115 -10.27 9.98 -0.68
N GLN A 116 -11.17 9.55 -1.58
CA GLN A 116 -10.84 9.28 -2.99
C GLN A 116 -10.20 10.49 -3.67
N ASN A 117 -10.78 11.69 -3.55
CA ASN A 117 -10.24 12.92 -4.12
C ASN A 117 -8.84 13.24 -3.60
N THR A 118 -8.57 12.95 -2.32
CA THR A 118 -7.25 13.15 -1.72
C THR A 118 -6.23 12.17 -2.30
N LEU A 119 -6.60 10.89 -2.43
CA LEU A 119 -5.78 9.86 -3.06
C LEU A 119 -5.49 10.17 -4.54
N LEU A 120 -6.49 10.66 -5.28
CA LEU A 120 -6.33 11.04 -6.69
C LEU A 120 -5.37 12.21 -6.87
N LYS A 121 -5.46 13.25 -6.02
CA LYS A 121 -4.52 14.38 -6.03
C LYS A 121 -3.10 13.92 -5.71
N TRP A 122 -2.96 13.05 -4.71
CA TRP A 122 -1.69 12.48 -4.30
C TRP A 122 -1.06 11.63 -5.42
N LEU A 123 -1.86 10.78 -6.08
CA LEU A 123 -1.43 9.92 -7.17
C LEU A 123 -1.03 10.74 -8.39
N TYR A 124 -1.84 11.74 -8.75
CA TYR A 124 -1.54 12.66 -9.85
C TYR A 124 -0.16 13.32 -9.69
N ALA A 125 0.16 13.79 -8.48
CA ALA A 125 1.45 14.42 -8.19
C ALA A 125 2.65 13.46 -8.35
N ARG A 126 2.42 12.14 -8.27
CA ARG A 126 3.46 11.11 -8.45
C ARG A 126 3.56 10.58 -9.87
N CYS A 127 2.60 10.87 -10.74
CA CYS A 127 2.65 10.54 -12.17
C CYS A 127 3.66 11.43 -12.91
N THR A 128 4.95 11.21 -12.64
CA THR A 128 6.06 12.06 -13.11
C THR A 128 6.56 11.72 -14.51
N THR A 129 6.22 10.54 -15.03
CA THR A 129 6.59 10.10 -16.38
C THR A 129 5.42 10.22 -17.36
N ALA A 130 5.71 10.28 -18.66
CA ALA A 130 4.68 10.30 -19.70
C ALA A 130 3.79 9.05 -19.67
N GLU A 131 4.39 7.90 -19.34
CA GLU A 131 3.68 6.63 -19.19
C GLU A 131 2.71 6.66 -18.01
N LEU A 132 3.17 7.02 -16.80
CA LEU A 132 2.29 7.13 -15.62
C LEU A 132 1.18 8.18 -15.81
N MET A 133 1.50 9.29 -16.47
CA MET A 133 0.50 10.31 -16.80
C MET A 133 -0.55 9.80 -17.81
N ALA A 134 -0.15 9.00 -18.80
CA ALA A 134 -1.09 8.36 -19.72
C ALA A 134 -2.01 7.39 -18.98
N MET A 135 -1.45 6.58 -18.08
CA MET A 135 -2.20 5.67 -17.21
C MET A 135 -3.22 6.41 -16.34
N PHE A 136 -2.81 7.50 -15.72
CA PHE A 136 -3.68 8.36 -14.92
C PHE A 136 -4.84 8.92 -15.73
N LYS A 137 -4.60 9.42 -16.95
CA LYS A 137 -5.65 9.98 -17.80
C LYS A 137 -6.71 8.94 -18.19
N VAL A 138 -6.29 7.72 -18.50
CA VAL A 138 -7.22 6.63 -18.82
C VAL A 138 -8.08 6.29 -17.59
N ALA A 139 -7.46 6.07 -16.44
CA ALA A 139 -8.16 5.76 -15.20
C ALA A 139 -9.11 6.90 -14.78
N ALA A 140 -8.66 8.16 -14.89
CA ALA A 140 -9.45 9.34 -14.60
C ALA A 140 -10.68 9.44 -15.50
N ALA A 141 -10.55 9.17 -16.80
CA ALA A 141 -11.69 9.19 -17.72
C ALA A 141 -12.76 8.15 -17.34
N LYS A 142 -12.36 6.92 -16.97
CA LYS A 142 -13.30 5.88 -16.49
C LYS A 142 -13.95 6.25 -15.16
N TYR A 143 -13.15 6.71 -14.20
CA TYR A 143 -13.65 7.14 -12.90
C TYR A 143 -14.67 8.28 -13.04
N LEU A 144 -14.38 9.30 -13.86
CA LEU A 144 -15.28 10.44 -14.06
C LEU A 144 -16.54 10.06 -14.83
N SER A 145 -16.41 9.30 -15.93
CA SER A 145 -17.56 8.89 -16.75
C SER A 145 -18.54 7.96 -16.02
N SER A 146 -18.06 7.22 -15.02
CA SER A 146 -18.89 6.38 -14.14
C SER A 146 -19.49 7.13 -12.94
N GLY A 147 -19.27 8.45 -12.84
CA GLY A 147 -19.73 9.24 -11.69
C GLY A 147 -18.96 8.97 -10.39
N GLY A 148 -17.71 8.52 -10.52
CA GLY A 148 -16.81 8.17 -9.42
C GLY A 148 -17.01 6.75 -8.88
N LYS A 149 -17.30 5.78 -9.77
CA LYS A 149 -17.66 4.40 -9.38
C LYS A 149 -16.76 3.32 -9.98
N ASP A 150 -16.17 3.58 -11.14
CA ASP A 150 -15.29 2.63 -11.83
C ASP A 150 -13.85 2.79 -11.36
N PHE A 151 -13.55 2.10 -10.27
CA PHE A 151 -12.22 1.90 -9.69
C PHE A 151 -12.18 0.58 -8.95
N ALA A 152 -11.00 0.19 -8.48
CA ALA A 152 -10.79 -1.01 -7.69
C ALA A 152 -10.39 -0.66 -6.25
N VAL A 153 -10.90 -1.43 -5.30
CA VAL A 153 -10.46 -1.42 -3.91
C VAL A 153 -10.00 -2.83 -3.53
N VAL A 154 -8.82 -2.92 -2.93
CA VAL A 154 -8.26 -4.19 -2.45
C VAL A 154 -7.99 -4.14 -0.94
N GLY A 155 -8.42 -5.18 -0.24
CA GLY A 155 -7.99 -5.45 1.14
C GLY A 155 -7.02 -6.63 1.14
N VAL A 156 -5.82 -6.43 1.69
CA VAL A 156 -4.81 -7.48 1.80
C VAL A 156 -4.61 -7.84 3.26
N LEU A 157 -4.64 -9.14 3.56
CA LEU A 157 -4.27 -9.69 4.86
C LEU A 157 -3.02 -10.57 4.73
N LEU A 158 -1.94 -10.17 5.38
CA LEU A 158 -0.71 -10.96 5.48
C LEU A 158 -0.62 -11.65 6.84
N ARG A 159 -0.26 -12.93 6.79
CA ARG A 159 -0.28 -13.86 7.93
C ARG A 159 1.00 -14.67 7.99
N ASP A 160 1.45 -15.01 9.19
CA ASP A 160 2.45 -16.07 9.45
C ASP A 160 1.82 -17.31 10.14
N THR A 161 0.50 -17.43 10.04
CA THR A 161 -0.29 -18.54 10.55
C THR A 161 -0.66 -19.51 9.42
N PRO A 162 -1.14 -20.73 9.74
CA PRO A 162 -1.75 -21.59 8.74
C PRO A 162 -2.93 -20.90 8.04
N ALA A 163 -3.13 -21.22 6.74
CA ALA A 163 -4.22 -20.66 5.95
C ALA A 163 -5.59 -21.06 6.50
N HIS A 164 -6.50 -20.10 6.62
CA HIS A 164 -7.85 -20.35 7.13
C HIS A 164 -8.90 -19.56 6.38
N ARG A 165 -9.94 -20.25 5.88
CA ARG A 165 -10.99 -19.62 5.05
C ARG A 165 -11.74 -18.49 5.77
N ASP A 166 -11.88 -18.58 7.09
CA ASP A 166 -12.65 -17.62 7.90
C ASP A 166 -11.97 -16.25 8.00
N ASP A 167 -10.69 -16.17 7.65
CA ASP A 167 -9.96 -14.89 7.59
C ASP A 167 -10.66 -13.89 6.67
N LEU A 168 -11.16 -14.37 5.53
CA LEU A 168 -11.83 -13.52 4.55
C LEU A 168 -13.30 -13.87 4.33
N ARG A 169 -13.75 -15.10 4.61
CA ARG A 169 -15.09 -15.57 4.20
C ARG A 169 -16.20 -14.61 4.60
N THR A 170 -16.30 -14.25 5.87
CA THR A 170 -17.38 -13.40 6.38
C THR A 170 -17.39 -12.06 5.67
N ARG A 171 -16.21 -11.48 5.44
CA ARG A 171 -16.08 -10.20 4.75
C ARG A 171 -16.35 -10.33 3.25
N GLY A 172 -15.88 -11.39 2.61
CA GLY A 172 -16.15 -11.70 1.20
C GLY A 172 -17.64 -11.83 0.94
N THR A 173 -18.37 -12.60 1.75
CA THR A 173 -19.84 -12.72 1.64
C THR A 173 -20.54 -11.37 1.79
N ALA A 174 -20.12 -10.55 2.75
CA ALA A 174 -20.72 -9.21 2.92
C ALA A 174 -20.47 -8.27 1.71
N LEU A 175 -19.41 -8.48 0.94
CA LEU A 175 -19.12 -7.72 -0.28
C LEU A 175 -19.90 -8.21 -1.50
N GLU A 176 -20.21 -9.51 -1.57
CA GLU A 176 -21.05 -10.09 -2.63
C GLU A 176 -22.48 -9.53 -2.62
N ASP A 177 -23.02 -9.24 -1.43
CA ASP A 177 -24.34 -8.62 -1.26
C ASP A 177 -24.36 -7.13 -1.68
N GLY A 178 -23.18 -6.53 -1.90
CA GLY A 178 -23.02 -5.13 -2.29
C GLY A 178 -23.17 -4.91 -3.80
N THR A 179 -23.85 -3.84 -4.19
CA THR A 179 -24.10 -3.50 -5.61
C THR A 179 -22.82 -3.08 -6.35
N GLY A 180 -22.06 -4.05 -6.87
CA GLY A 180 -21.25 -4.02 -8.11
C GLY A 180 -20.21 -2.91 -8.35
N SER A 181 -20.03 -1.91 -7.49
CA SER A 181 -19.06 -0.82 -7.67
C SER A 181 -18.70 -0.16 -6.34
N PRO A 182 -17.41 0.12 -6.07
CA PRO A 182 -16.25 -0.22 -6.89
C PRO A 182 -16.00 -1.74 -6.97
N ARG A 183 -15.06 -2.16 -7.82
CA ARG A 183 -14.61 -3.55 -7.86
C ARG A 183 -13.87 -3.85 -6.56
N MET A 184 -14.43 -4.74 -5.75
CA MET A 184 -13.86 -5.10 -4.46
C MET A 184 -13.06 -6.41 -4.57
N ARG A 185 -11.88 -6.44 -3.97
CA ARG A 185 -11.03 -7.64 -3.89
C ARG A 185 -10.52 -7.83 -2.46
N LEU A 186 -10.45 -9.08 -2.02
CA LEU A 186 -9.80 -9.46 -0.77
C LEU A 186 -8.79 -10.57 -1.05
N ASP A 187 -7.55 -10.36 -0.65
CA ASP A 187 -6.50 -11.38 -0.72
C ASP A 187 -5.94 -11.65 0.68
N ALA A 188 -5.72 -12.93 0.99
CA ALA A 188 -5.01 -13.34 2.18
C ALA A 188 -3.78 -14.14 1.76
N TRP A 189 -2.61 -13.70 2.19
CA TRP A 189 -1.33 -14.31 1.88
C TRP A 189 -0.65 -14.79 3.15
N TYR A 190 -0.20 -16.04 3.09
CA TYR A 190 0.32 -16.77 4.23
C TYR A 190 1.80 -17.06 3.99
N THR A 191 2.63 -16.61 4.90
CA THR A 191 4.08 -16.73 4.82
C THR A 191 4.55 -17.87 5.72
N PRO A 192 5.57 -18.64 5.30
CA PRO A 192 6.09 -19.76 6.11
C PRO A 192 7.03 -19.29 7.23
N ARG A 193 7.34 -18.00 7.30
CA ARG A 193 8.27 -17.40 8.27
C ARG A 193 7.48 -16.48 9.20
N PRO A 194 7.76 -16.50 10.52
CA PRO A 194 7.17 -15.54 11.45
C PRO A 194 7.37 -14.11 10.96
N ILE A 195 6.36 -13.26 11.15
CA ILE A 195 6.43 -11.82 10.83
C ILE A 195 7.62 -11.17 11.55
N ALA A 196 7.89 -11.58 12.79
CA ALA A 196 9.04 -11.13 13.58
C ALA A 196 10.41 -11.41 12.94
N ASP A 197 10.50 -12.36 12.00
CA ASP A 197 11.73 -12.68 11.27
C ASP A 197 11.91 -11.80 10.02
N TRP A 198 10.85 -11.16 9.51
CA TRP A 198 10.86 -10.52 8.19
C TRP A 198 11.94 -9.44 8.07
N LEU A 199 12.11 -8.61 9.09
CA LEU A 199 13.16 -7.58 9.12
C LEU A 199 14.56 -8.20 8.99
N SER A 200 14.80 -9.31 9.67
CA SER A 200 16.10 -9.99 9.59
C SER A 200 16.36 -10.58 8.21
N ILE A 201 15.33 -11.13 7.56
CA ILE A 201 15.40 -11.70 6.22
C ILE A 201 15.68 -10.59 5.20
N ALA A 202 14.96 -9.47 5.29
CA ALA A 202 15.12 -8.32 4.39
C ALA A 202 16.54 -7.73 4.43
N LYS A 203 17.23 -7.80 5.58
CA LYS A 203 18.63 -7.34 5.73
C LYS A 203 19.67 -8.28 5.13
N VAL A 204 19.39 -9.58 5.03
CA VAL A 204 20.35 -10.60 4.62
C VAL A 204 20.44 -10.74 3.09
N SER A 205 19.69 -9.96 2.32
CA SER A 205 19.85 -9.88 0.87
C SER A 205 20.84 -8.78 0.44
N PRO A 206 22.14 -9.10 0.39
CA PRO A 206 22.98 -8.70 -0.72
C PRO A 206 23.50 -9.95 -1.43
N ALA A 207 23.09 -10.13 -2.68
CA ALA A 207 23.83 -10.90 -3.68
C ALA A 207 23.84 -10.09 -4.98
#